data_AF-A0A914Y4A9-F1
#
_entry.id   AF-A0A914Y4A9-F1
#
_cell.length_a   1.000
_cell.length_b   1.000
_cell.length_c   1.000
_cell.angle_alpha   90.00
_cell.angle_beta   90.00
_cell.angle_gamma   90.00
#
_symmetry.space_group_name_H-M   'P 1'
#
loop_
_entity.id
_entity.type
_entity.pdbx_description
1 polymer ?
#
loop_
_entity_poly.entity_id
_entity_poly.type
_entity_poly.pdbx_seq_one_letter_code
_entity_poly.pdbx_strand_id
1 'polypeptide(L)'
;MLRCCNNISILSVRYTHPSRLKPEIIRCLPSDQSPVIYRDHVVDKLIRVILKDGKKEIARTAVYDALEIIKRRQYRQWLKAATEDEKNKIELNPFTIANTAIRNCRPLMKLQGVTRGGTTYQSYENDARNLSSKSTSW
;
A
#
# COMPACT_ATOMS: atom_id res chain seq x y z
N MET A 1 6.43 10.05 -36.54
CA MET A 1 5.74 11.11 -35.78
C MET A 1 5.98 10.86 -34.29
N LEU A 2 7.14 11.24 -33.77
CA LEU A 2 7.50 11.08 -32.35
C LEU A 2 7.58 12.50 -31.75
N ARG A 3 6.59 12.84 -30.94
CA ARG A 3 6.64 13.98 -30.02
C ARG A 3 6.27 13.44 -28.65
N CYS A 4 7.22 13.46 -27.73
CA CYS A 4 6.97 13.71 -26.32
C CYS A 4 8.22 14.39 -25.74
N CYS A 5 8.14 15.72 -25.69
CA CYS A 5 8.70 16.63 -24.69
C CYS A 5 8.59 16.04 -23.27
N ASN A 6 9.26 16.47 -22.20
CA ASN A 6 10.33 17.42 -21.88
C ASN A 6 10.56 17.23 -20.36
N ASN A 7 11.80 17.41 -19.90
CA ASN A 7 12.21 17.92 -18.58
C ASN A 7 11.45 17.52 -17.29
N ILE A 8 12.10 16.69 -16.45
CA ILE A 8 12.34 17.02 -15.02
C ILE A 8 13.75 16.53 -14.65
N SER A 9 14.57 17.47 -14.16
CA SER A 9 15.97 17.31 -13.83
C SER A 9 16.19 17.05 -12.32
N ILE A 10 16.95 15.98 -12.02
CA ILE A 10 18.20 15.98 -11.22
C ILE A 10 18.15 15.86 -9.66
N LEU A 11 19.12 15.04 -9.17
CA LEU A 11 19.78 14.87 -7.85
C LEU A 11 19.36 13.64 -7.02
N SER A 12 20.22 12.68 -6.66
CA SER A 12 21.68 12.68 -6.52
C SER A 12 22.30 11.35 -6.97
N VAL A 13 23.20 11.40 -7.96
CA VAL A 13 24.12 10.30 -8.27
C VAL A 13 25.21 10.32 -7.21
N ARG A 14 25.18 9.39 -6.23
CA ARG A 14 26.39 9.08 -5.47
C ARG A 14 27.32 8.32 -6.41
N TYR A 15 28.33 9.01 -6.92
CA TYR A 15 29.43 8.38 -7.64
C TYR A 15 30.24 7.51 -6.67
N THR A 16 29.91 6.22 -6.58
CA THR A 16 30.79 5.21 -6.00
C THR A 16 31.53 4.50 -7.14
N HIS A 17 32.87 4.59 -7.08
CA HIS A 17 33.91 3.89 -7.85
C HIS A 17 33.49 3.02 -9.06
N PRO A 18 33.95 3.34 -10.29
CA PRO A 18 33.62 2.59 -11.50
C PRO A 18 34.57 1.39 -11.68
N SER A 19 34.43 0.36 -10.86
CA SER A 19 35.09 -0.92 -11.11
C SER A 19 34.11 -2.07 -10.93
N ARG A 20 33.53 -2.51 -12.06
CA ARG A 20 32.67 -3.70 -12.23
C ARG A 20 31.17 -3.50 -11.98
N LEU A 21 30.54 -2.57 -12.68
CA LEU A 21 29.08 -2.58 -12.85
C LEU A 21 28.73 -3.58 -13.96
N LYS A 22 28.16 -4.74 -13.58
CA LYS A 22 27.44 -5.59 -14.54
C LYS A 22 26.30 -4.75 -15.12
N PRO A 23 26.06 -4.74 -16.45
CA PRO A 23 24.88 -4.08 -16.98
C PRO A 23 23.64 -4.77 -16.41
N GLU A 24 22.90 -4.06 -15.57
CA GLU A 24 21.64 -4.56 -15.01
C GLU A 24 20.52 -4.23 -16.00
N ILE A 25 19.75 -5.24 -16.40
CA ILE A 25 18.60 -5.04 -17.29
C ILE A 25 17.48 -4.39 -16.47
N ILE A 26 17.16 -3.13 -16.78
CA ILE A 26 16.07 -2.40 -16.14
C ILE A 26 14.74 -2.92 -16.67
N ARG A 27 13.87 -3.37 -15.78
CA ARG A 27 12.51 -3.81 -16.14
C ARG A 27 11.62 -2.62 -16.43
N CYS A 28 10.68 -2.79 -17.36
CA CYS A 28 9.64 -1.80 -17.60
C CYS A 28 8.80 -1.57 -16.34
N LEU A 29 8.36 -0.33 -16.13
CA LEU A 29 7.40 0.00 -15.08
C LEU A 29 6.05 -0.67 -15.38
N PRO A 30 5.43 -1.38 -14.43
CA PRO A 30 4.11 -1.96 -14.66
C PRO A 30 3.08 -0.84 -14.85
N SER A 31 2.10 -1.05 -15.73
CA SER A 31 1.09 -0.05 -16.09
C SER A 31 0.29 0.50 -14.90
N ASP A 32 0.19 -0.30 -13.83
CA ASP A 32 -0.50 0.10 -12.61
C ASP A 32 0.34 1.04 -11.72
N GLN A 33 1.67 1.03 -11.83
CA GLN A 33 2.51 1.87 -10.99
C GLN A 33 2.85 3.16 -11.74
N SER A 34 2.75 4.29 -11.05
CA SER A 34 3.22 5.57 -11.56
C SER A 34 3.92 6.34 -10.44
N PRO A 35 4.95 7.14 -10.71
CA PRO A 35 5.73 7.87 -9.71
C PRO A 35 5.01 9.11 -9.17
N VAL A 36 3.70 9.03 -8.95
CA VAL A 36 2.84 10.16 -8.62
C VAL A 36 2.68 10.29 -7.11
N ILE A 37 2.87 11.51 -6.59
CA ILE A 37 2.98 11.82 -5.16
C ILE A 37 1.74 11.50 -4.32
N TYR A 38 0.55 11.46 -4.92
CA TYR A 38 -0.71 11.27 -4.21
C TYR A 38 -1.19 9.82 -4.19
N ARG A 39 -0.43 8.87 -4.75
CA ARG A 39 -0.79 7.46 -4.70
C ARG A 39 -0.28 6.80 -3.43
N ASP A 40 -1.19 6.17 -2.69
CA ASP A 40 -0.85 5.33 -1.55
C ASP A 40 -0.78 3.86 -1.97
N HIS A 41 0.39 3.25 -1.76
CA HIS A 41 0.68 1.85 -2.09
C HIS A 41 -0.21 0.85 -1.32
N VAL A 42 -0.66 1.18 -0.11
CA VAL A 42 -1.54 0.33 0.70
C VAL A 42 -2.93 0.30 0.10
N VAL A 43 -3.44 1.44 -0.37
CA VAL A 43 -4.74 1.52 -1.05
C VAL A 43 -4.71 0.80 -2.38
N ASP A 44 -3.65 0.98 -3.17
CA ASP A 44 -3.48 0.25 -4.43
C ASP A 44 -3.45 -1.26 -4.18
N LYS A 45 -2.81 -1.70 -3.08
CA LYS A 45 -2.83 -3.11 -2.67
C LYS A 45 -4.22 -3.56 -2.24
N LEU A 46 -4.97 -2.74 -1.50
CA LEU A 46 -6.33 -3.04 -1.08
C LEU A 46 -7.26 -3.24 -2.29
N ILE A 47 -7.15 -2.37 -3.30
CA ILE A 47 -7.91 -2.51 -4.56
C ILE A 47 -7.61 -3.86 -5.21
N ARG A 48 -6.34 -4.30 -5.26
CA ARG A 48 -5.96 -5.60 -5.83
C ARG A 48 -6.49 -6.79 -5.03
N VAL A 49 -6.63 -6.67 -3.71
CA VAL A 49 -7.19 -7.73 -2.86
C VAL A 49 -8.71 -7.85 -3.03
N ILE A 50 -9.41 -6.73 -3.19
CA ILE A 50 -10.87 -6.70 -3.42
C ILE A 50 -11.22 -7.06 -4.87
N LEU A 51 -10.29 -6.83 -5.80
CA LEU A 51 -10.46 -7.10 -7.22
C LEU A 51 -10.90 -8.54 -7.48
N LYS A 52 -12.01 -8.67 -8.20
CA LYS A 52 -12.55 -9.95 -8.67
C LYS A 52 -12.71 -9.91 -10.18
N ASP A 53 -12.43 -11.01 -10.86
CA ASP A 53 -12.60 -11.20 -12.31
C ASP A 53 -11.90 -10.12 -13.17
N GLY A 54 -10.79 -9.55 -12.69
CA GLY A 54 -10.06 -8.49 -13.41
C GLY A 54 -10.78 -7.15 -13.55
N LYS A 55 -11.95 -6.96 -12.92
CA LYS A 55 -12.76 -5.74 -13.00
C LYS A 55 -12.24 -4.60 -12.12
N LYS A 56 -11.11 -4.01 -12.55
CA LYS A 56 -10.36 -3.04 -11.75
C LYS A 56 -11.10 -1.74 -11.47
N GLU A 57 -11.84 -1.23 -12.46
CA GLU A 57 -12.58 0.03 -12.30
C GLU A 57 -13.66 -0.08 -11.22
N ILE A 58 -14.39 -1.19 -11.17
CA ILE A 58 -15.43 -1.41 -10.15
C ILE A 58 -14.80 -1.48 -8.75
N ALA A 59 -13.73 -2.25 -8.60
CA ALA A 59 -13.03 -2.36 -7.32
C ALA A 59 -12.47 -1.00 -6.86
N ARG A 60 -11.93 -0.21 -7.79
CA ARG A 60 -11.41 1.13 -7.54
C ARG A 60 -12.51 2.07 -7.06
N THR A 61 -13.63 2.14 -7.78
CA THR A 61 -14.77 2.98 -7.41
C THR A 61 -15.29 2.59 -6.03
N ALA A 62 -15.50 1.30 -5.76
CA ALA A 62 -15.99 0.83 -4.46
C ALA A 62 -15.06 1.23 -3.29
N VAL A 63 -13.74 1.16 -3.48
CA VAL A 63 -12.77 1.58 -2.45
C VAL A 63 -12.80 3.10 -2.24
N TYR A 64 -12.88 3.89 -3.31
CA TYR A 64 -12.97 5.35 -3.18
C TYR A 64 -14.29 5.80 -2.55
N ASP A 65 -15.40 5.16 -2.88
CA ASP A 65 -16.70 5.41 -2.25
C ASP A 65 -16.62 5.12 -0.74
N ALA A 66 -15.95 4.04 -0.34
CA ALA A 66 -15.73 3.73 1.07
C ALA A 66 -14.87 4.80 1.78
N LEU A 67 -13.79 5.28 1.14
CA LEU A 67 -12.96 6.36 1.69
C LEU A 67 -13.73 7.68 1.79
N GLU A 68 -14.62 7.96 0.84
CA GLU A 68 -15.51 9.11 0.91
C GLU A 68 -16.46 9.01 2.11
N ILE A 69 -17.08 7.85 2.33
CA ILE A 69 -17.95 7.62 3.48
C ILE A 69 -17.19 7.84 4.80
N ILE A 70 -15.95 7.35 4.89
CA ILE A 70 -15.10 7.55 6.08
C ILE A 70 -14.86 9.04 6.31
N LYS A 71 -14.44 9.77 5.28
CA LYS A 71 -14.18 11.22 5.38
C LYS A 71 -15.45 11.99 5.78
N ARG A 72 -16.60 11.67 5.18
CA ARG A 72 -17.90 12.28 5.52
C ARG A 72 -18.27 12.01 6.99
N ARG A 73 -18.04 10.79 7.51
CA ARG A 73 -18.31 10.46 8.91
C ARG A 73 -17.40 11.23 9.87
N GLN A 74 -16.10 11.28 9.60
CA GLN A 74 -15.14 12.02 10.42
C GLN A 74 -15.43 13.52 10.42
N TYR A 75 -15.73 14.09 9.25
CA TYR A 75 -16.07 15.51 9.13
C TYR A 75 -17.31 15.87 9.95
N ARG A 76 -18.34 15.00 9.94
CA ARG A 76 -19.53 15.19 10.78
C ARG A 76 -19.21 15.15 12.28
N GLN A 77 -18.21 14.38 12.71
CA GLN A 77 -17.76 14.36 14.10
C GLN A 77 -16.97 15.62 14.44
N TRP A 78 -16.07 16.04 13.55
CA TRP A 78 -15.30 17.27 13.69
C TRP A 78 -16.18 18.52 13.81
N LEU A 79 -17.27 18.60 13.02
CA LEU A 79 -18.25 19.69 13.11
C LEU A 79 -19.01 19.72 14.44
N LYS A 80 -19.20 18.56 15.07
CA LYS A 80 -19.94 18.45 16.35
C LYS A 80 -19.05 18.72 17.57
N ALA A 81 -17.74 18.64 17.42
CA ALA A 81 -16.80 18.90 18.50
C ALA A 81 -16.85 20.38 18.90
N ALA A 82 -17.05 20.63 20.19
CA ALA A 82 -17.19 21.99 20.72
C ALA A 82 -15.83 22.64 21.02
N THR A 83 -14.86 21.83 21.46
CA THR A 83 -13.54 22.27 21.91
C THR A 83 -12.50 22.10 20.81
N GLU A 84 -11.55 23.03 20.72
CA GLU A 84 -10.48 22.98 19.72
C GLU A 84 -9.55 21.77 19.92
N ASP A 85 -9.32 21.35 21.17
CA ASP A 85 -8.51 20.17 21.51
C ASP A 85 -9.13 18.87 20.95
N GLU A 86 -10.45 18.75 20.98
CA GLU A 86 -11.16 17.59 20.42
C GLU A 86 -11.07 17.56 18.90
N LYS A 87 -11.12 18.73 18.26
CA LYS A 87 -10.96 18.86 16.81
C LYS A 87 -9.57 18.42 16.37
N ASN A 88 -8.53 18.81 17.09
CA ASN A 88 -7.15 18.43 16.80
C ASN A 88 -6.89 16.92 16.95
N LYS A 89 -7.68 16.24 17.79
CA LYS A 89 -7.59 14.77 17.95
C LYS A 89 -8.23 14.00 16.80
N ILE A 90 -9.15 14.62 16.05
CA ILE A 90 -9.87 13.96 14.96
C ILE A 90 -9.03 14.08 13.68
N GLU A 91 -8.53 12.94 13.19
CA GLU A 91 -7.88 12.87 11.89
C GLU A 91 -8.93 12.93 10.77
N LEU A 92 -8.80 13.90 9.85
CA LEU A 92 -9.69 14.02 8.68
C LEU A 92 -9.19 13.24 7.46
N ASN A 93 -7.92 12.88 7.42
CA ASN A 93 -7.33 12.21 6.26
C ASN A 93 -7.80 10.74 6.23
N PRO A 94 -8.55 10.31 5.18
CA PRO A 94 -9.07 8.94 5.12
C PRO A 94 -7.96 7.89 4.89
N PHE A 95 -6.85 8.27 4.25
CA PHE A 95 -5.73 7.37 3.98
C PHE A 95 -4.99 6.98 5.25
N THR A 96 -4.73 7.95 6.15
CA THR A 96 -4.06 7.68 7.43
C THR A 96 -4.91 6.80 8.32
N ILE A 97 -6.23 7.03 8.35
CA ILE A 97 -7.19 6.19 9.08
C ILE A 97 -7.17 4.76 8.53
N ALA A 98 -7.28 4.59 7.20
CA ALA A 98 -7.28 3.27 6.58
C ALA A 98 -5.97 2.51 6.87
N ASN A 99 -4.82 3.18 6.74
CA ASN A 99 -3.51 2.60 7.03
C ASN A 99 -3.39 2.19 8.50
N THR A 100 -3.90 3.01 9.41
CA THR A 100 -3.89 2.71 10.85
C THR A 100 -4.81 1.55 11.17
N ALA A 101 -6.01 1.51 10.59
CA ALA A 101 -6.94 0.40 10.76
C ALA A 101 -6.33 -0.93 10.26
N ILE A 102 -5.70 -0.93 9.09
CA ILE A 102 -5.05 -2.13 8.53
C ILE A 102 -3.90 -2.60 9.43
N ARG A 103 -3.10 -1.67 9.97
CA ARG A 103 -2.02 -2.01 10.92
C ARG A 103 -2.57 -2.63 12.19
N ASN A 104 -3.68 -2.12 12.71
CA ASN A 104 -4.32 -2.63 13.92
C ASN A 104 -4.96 -4.00 13.71
N CYS A 105 -5.55 -4.26 12.54
CA CYS A 105 -6.15 -5.55 12.21
C CYS A 105 -5.12 -6.65 11.87
N ARG A 106 -3.83 -6.31 11.82
CA ARG A 106 -2.79 -7.24 11.39
C ARG A 106 -2.46 -8.26 12.50
N PRO A 107 -2.44 -9.58 12.20
CA PRO A 107 -2.00 -10.57 13.18
C PRO A 107 -0.49 -10.46 13.43
N LEU A 108 -0.08 -10.65 14.68
CA LEU A 108 1.33 -10.63 15.07
C LEU A 108 2.06 -11.93 14.68
N MET A 109 1.38 -13.06 14.78
CA MET A 109 1.91 -14.39 14.50
C MET A 109 1.00 -15.17 13.55
N LYS A 110 1.61 -16.01 12.72
CA LYS A 110 0.91 -17.00 11.88
C LYS A 110 1.39 -18.40 12.26
N LEU A 111 0.51 -19.39 12.12
CA LEU A 111 0.88 -20.79 12.22
C LEU A 111 1.44 -21.26 10.87
N GLN A 112 2.57 -21.94 10.91
CA GLN A 112 3.18 -22.58 9.76
C GLN A 112 3.30 -24.08 10.02
N GLY A 113 2.72 -24.87 9.12
CA GLY A 113 2.90 -26.32 9.11
C GLY A 113 4.34 -26.69 8.76
N VAL A 114 5.05 -27.32 9.68
CA VAL A 114 6.38 -27.87 9.47
C VAL A 114 6.32 -29.39 9.63
N THR A 115 6.59 -30.12 8.55
CA THR A 115 6.58 -31.59 8.57
C THR A 115 7.94 -32.13 9.00
N ARG A 116 7.95 -32.95 10.06
CA ARG A 116 9.12 -33.67 10.57
C ARG A 116 8.72 -35.10 10.90
N GLY A 117 9.45 -36.08 10.37
CA GLY A 117 9.20 -37.50 10.63
C GLY A 117 7.79 -37.96 10.23
N GLY A 118 7.25 -37.46 9.12
CA GLY A 118 5.91 -37.84 8.65
C GLY A 118 4.73 -37.18 9.38
N THR A 119 4.98 -36.38 10.43
CA THR A 119 3.95 -35.62 11.15
C THR A 119 4.13 -34.12 10.92
N THR A 120 3.03 -33.39 10.71
CA THR A 120 3.04 -31.93 10.54
C THR A 120 2.70 -31.23 11.85
N TYR A 121 3.63 -30.41 12.33
CA TYR A 121 3.46 -29.58 13.52
C TYR A 121 3.14 -28.14 13.13
N GLN A 122 2.34 -27.46 13.94
CA GLN A 122 2.09 -26.03 13.78
C GLN A 122 3.14 -25.26 14.57
N SER A 123 4.09 -24.64 13.87
CA SER A 123 5.08 -23.74 14.47
C SER A 123 4.61 -22.30 14.32
N TYR A 124 4.89 -21.46 15.32
CA TYR A 124 4.60 -20.03 15.24
C TYR A 124 5.70 -19.31 14.45
N GLU A 125 5.30 -18.48 13.49
CA GLU A 125 6.19 -17.57 12.77
C GLU A 125 5.70 -16.12 12.95
N ASN A 126 6.62 -15.19 13.22
CA ASN A 126 6.29 -13.77 13.35
C ASN A 126 5.92 -13.19 11.97
N ASP A 127 4.63 -12.92 11.73
CA ASP A 127 4.14 -12.40 10.44
C ASP A 127 4.28 -10.87 10.32
N ALA A 128 4.88 -10.21 11.32
CA ALA A 128 5.01 -8.75 11.41
C ALA A 128 5.84 -8.08 10.28
N ARG A 129 6.52 -8.85 9.40
CA ARG A 129 7.37 -8.28 8.33
C ARG A 129 6.80 -8.27 6.90
N ASN A 130 5.71 -8.98 6.61
CA ASN A 130 5.35 -9.29 5.22
C ASN A 130 3.97 -8.79 4.76
N LEU A 131 3.77 -7.47 4.68
CA LEU A 131 2.77 -6.91 3.76
C LEU A 131 3.38 -6.57 2.38
N SER A 132 4.69 -6.40 2.25
CA SER A 132 5.33 -6.07 0.96
C SER A 132 5.67 -7.30 0.10
N SER A 133 5.78 -8.49 0.70
CA SER A 133 6.31 -9.70 0.04
C SER A 133 5.27 -10.74 -0.34
N LYS A 134 4.00 -10.59 0.07
CA LYS A 134 2.90 -11.39 -0.49
C LYS A 134 2.55 -10.82 -1.87
N SER A 135 3.40 -11.13 -2.86
CA SER A 135 2.98 -11.16 -4.26
C SER A 135 1.92 -12.26 -4.33
N THR A 136 0.65 -11.89 -4.46
CA THR A 136 -0.37 -12.83 -4.90
C THR A 136 0.01 -13.25 -6.32
N SER A 137 0.75 -14.35 -6.42
CA SER A 137 0.83 -15.17 -7.62
C SER A 137 -0.56 -15.74 -7.84
N TRP A 138 -1.26 -15.19 -8.84
CA TRP A 138 -2.31 -15.90 -9.55
C TRP A 138 -1.66 -16.73 -10.65
#